data_AF-A0A6N6PUC1-F1
#
_entry.id   AF-A0A6N6PUC1-F1
#
_cell.length_a   1.000
_cell.length_b   1.000
_cell.length_c   1.000
_cell.angle_alpha   90.00
_cell.angle_beta   90.00
_cell.angle_gamma   90.00
#
_symmetry.space_group_name_H-M   'P 1'
#
loop_
_entity.id
_entity.type
_entity.pdbx_description
1 polymer ?
#
loop_
_entity_poly.entity_id
_entity_poly.type
_entity_poly.pdbx_seq_one_letter_code
_entity_poly.pdbx_strand_id
1 'polypeptide(L)'
;MSIVMQLLKNTQAWALALLLTFTSTSKAELLFTSDATAITITGSNPQATGVLIIPTTINNLPVTSIGDSAFAYCSGLTSMTLPNSVTSIGQKAFAECSGLTSVNIPNNVTSIGDYAFWHCTRLTRFSVDIANTTFSSNDGVLFNKAQTSLLSFPNGKARGYTIPNSVTSIGSWAFANCNGLTSVTLPNSVTSIGSWAFANCTGLTSVTLPDSVTSIGSWAFANCTGLTSMTIPDSVTSIGDYAFYNCTGLTSVT
;
A
#
# COMPACT_ATOMS: atom_id res chain seq x y z
N MET A 1 26.67 29.54 33.56
CA MET A 1 26.85 31.00 33.40
C MET A 1 26.77 31.27 31.90
N SER A 2 25.58 31.23 31.29
CA SER A 2 24.55 32.28 31.26
C SER A 2 25.09 33.61 30.76
N ILE A 3 24.60 34.04 29.58
CA ILE A 3 23.96 35.35 29.27
C ILE A 3 24.10 35.56 27.72
N VAL A 4 23.07 35.29 26.90
CA VAL A 4 21.95 36.20 26.46
C VAL A 4 22.33 36.85 25.09
N MET A 5 21.51 37.00 24.03
CA MET A 5 20.11 37.45 23.95
C MET A 5 19.42 37.16 22.59
N GLN A 6 18.14 36.80 22.68
CA GLN A 6 16.96 37.17 21.86
C GLN A 6 16.98 37.22 20.32
N LEU A 7 16.13 36.34 19.75
CA LEU A 7 14.92 36.65 18.96
C LEU A 7 14.93 37.95 18.13
N LEU A 8 15.04 37.79 16.81
CA LEU A 8 14.36 38.66 15.85
C LEU A 8 13.22 37.88 15.21
N LYS A 9 12.01 38.45 15.33
CA LYS A 9 10.80 38.04 14.64
C LYS A 9 10.87 38.52 13.20
N ASN A 10 10.34 37.66 12.32
CA ASN A 10 9.57 38.00 11.12
C ASN A 10 10.26 37.91 9.74
N THR A 11 9.65 37.05 8.93
CA THR A 11 9.67 36.87 7.47
C THR A 11 10.95 36.40 6.78
N GLN A 12 10.85 35.20 6.18
CA GLN A 12 11.82 34.49 5.33
C GLN A 12 12.92 33.71 6.05
N ALA A 13 12.50 32.68 6.80
CA ALA A 13 13.40 31.60 7.21
C ALA A 13 13.80 30.79 5.97
N TRP A 14 14.91 31.18 5.35
CA TRP A 14 15.63 30.29 4.47
C TRP A 14 16.19 29.21 5.38
N ALA A 15 15.48 28.08 5.46
CA ALA A 15 16.01 26.88 6.08
C ALA A 15 17.38 26.63 5.44
N LEU A 16 18.45 26.63 6.23
CA LEU A 16 19.73 26.10 5.82
C LEU A 16 19.48 24.63 5.44
N ALA A 17 19.28 24.38 4.16
CA ALA A 17 19.44 23.07 3.57
C ALA A 17 20.94 22.75 3.66
N LEU A 18 21.32 22.16 4.80
CA LEU A 18 22.60 21.50 4.95
C LEU A 18 22.61 20.36 3.92
N LEU A 19 23.24 20.61 2.77
CA LEU A 19 23.50 19.59 1.76
C LEU A 19 24.40 18.51 2.38
N LEU A 20 23.77 17.49 2.97
CA LEU A 20 24.42 16.22 3.24
C LEU A 20 24.67 15.58 1.88
N THR A 21 25.90 15.64 1.41
CA THR A 21 26.34 14.84 0.26
C THR A 21 26.39 13.38 0.69
N PHE A 22 25.27 12.68 0.56
CA PHE A 22 25.23 11.23 0.68
C PHE A 22 25.90 10.62 -0.55
N THR A 23 26.98 9.88 -0.34
CA THR A 23 27.50 8.92 -1.31
C THR A 23 26.59 7.67 -1.31
N SER A 24 25.36 7.82 -1.78
CA SER A 24 24.52 6.68 -2.16
C SER A 24 23.50 7.12 -3.22
N THR A 25 23.13 6.19 -4.09
CA THR A 25 22.43 6.39 -5.37
C THR A 25 20.95 6.80 -5.25
N SER A 26 20.57 7.55 -4.20
CA SER A 26 19.20 8.02 -3.96
C SER A 26 19.16 9.52 -3.69
N LYS A 27 18.70 10.31 -4.67
CA LYS A 27 18.52 11.77 -4.61
C LYS A 27 17.17 12.21 -4.01
N ALA A 28 16.63 11.47 -3.04
CA ALA A 28 15.41 11.93 -2.35
C ALA A 28 15.82 12.85 -1.19
N GLU A 29 15.65 14.16 -1.34
CA GLU A 29 15.62 15.06 -0.18
C GLU A 29 14.41 14.65 0.67
N LEU A 30 14.65 14.27 1.93
CA LEU A 30 13.61 13.81 2.84
C LEU A 30 13.09 14.98 3.68
N LEU A 31 11.77 15.13 3.72
CA LEU A 31 11.08 16.02 4.65
C LEU A 31 10.67 15.20 5.88
N PHE A 32 10.82 15.78 7.06
CA PHE A 32 10.55 15.07 8.30
C PHE A 32 10.10 15.99 9.43
N THR A 33 9.45 15.40 10.43
CA THR A 33 9.13 16.02 11.72
C THR A 33 9.75 15.21 12.86
N SER A 34 9.85 15.82 14.05
CA SER A 34 10.35 15.17 15.25
C SER A 34 9.53 15.56 16.47
N ASP A 35 9.34 14.60 17.39
CA ASP A 35 8.78 14.80 18.73
C ASP A 35 9.85 14.81 19.83
N ALA A 36 11.13 14.99 19.46
CA ALA A 36 12.33 14.86 20.29
C ALA A 36 12.75 13.43 20.69
N THR A 37 11.94 12.41 20.39
CA THR A 37 12.29 10.99 20.65
C THR A 37 12.43 10.18 19.37
N ALA A 38 11.73 10.57 18.32
CA ALA A 38 11.72 9.87 17.04
C ALA A 38 11.58 10.85 15.86
N ILE A 39 11.71 10.29 14.66
CA ILE A 39 11.56 10.97 13.39
C ILE A 39 10.44 10.31 12.58
N THR A 40 9.55 11.13 12.04
CA THR A 40 8.57 10.75 11.04
C THR A 40 8.95 11.38 9.71
N ILE A 41 9.14 10.56 8.67
CA ILE A 41 9.33 11.05 7.30
C ILE A 41 7.97 11.51 6.78
N THR A 42 7.83 12.79 6.46
CA THR A 42 6.55 13.39 6.03
C THR A 42 6.50 13.69 4.55
N GLY A 43 7.62 13.56 3.84
CA GLY A 43 7.70 13.91 2.43
C GLY A 43 9.03 13.53 1.81
N SER A 44 9.08 13.63 0.49
CA SER A 44 10.32 13.61 -0.26
C SER A 44 10.21 14.49 -1.50
N ASN A 45 11.34 14.73 -2.17
CA ASN A 45 11.34 15.32 -3.50
C ASN A 45 10.51 14.45 -4.46
N PRO A 46 9.40 14.95 -5.05
CA PRO A 46 8.58 14.17 -5.99
C PRO A 46 9.31 13.68 -7.24
N GLN A 47 10.46 14.30 -7.57
CA GLN A 47 11.36 13.90 -8.66
C GLN A 47 12.39 12.85 -8.22
N ALA A 48 12.27 12.28 -7.03
CA ALA A 48 13.14 11.21 -6.56
C ALA A 48 13.13 10.02 -7.53
N THR A 49 14.32 9.54 -7.89
CA THR A 49 14.53 8.44 -8.83
C THR A 49 15.44 7.38 -8.25
N GLY A 50 15.33 6.15 -8.73
CA GLY A 50 16.23 5.06 -8.38
C GLY A 50 15.84 4.32 -7.11
N VAL A 51 16.81 3.87 -6.34
CA VAL A 51 16.58 3.12 -5.08
C VAL A 51 16.30 4.12 -3.97
N LEU A 52 15.25 3.96 -3.17
CA LEU A 52 15.05 4.75 -1.95
C LEU A 52 15.66 4.01 -0.75
N ILE A 53 16.54 4.68 0.00
CA ILE A 53 17.08 4.17 1.27
C ILE A 53 16.73 5.16 2.37
N ILE A 54 15.87 4.74 3.30
CA ILE A 54 15.56 5.56 4.47
C ILE A 54 16.64 5.32 5.54
N PRO A 55 17.29 6.37 6.06
CA PRO A 55 18.33 6.21 7.08
C PRO A 55 17.71 5.71 8.39
N THR A 56 18.46 4.93 9.16
CA THR A 56 18.04 4.44 10.49
C THR A 56 17.82 5.59 11.47
N THR A 57 18.55 6.70 11.32
CA THR A 57 18.50 7.86 12.20
C THR A 57 18.62 9.17 11.43
N ILE A 58 17.94 10.22 11.89
CA ILE A 58 18.14 11.61 11.48
C ILE A 58 18.32 12.44 12.76
N ASN A 59 19.37 13.27 12.82
CA ASN A 59 19.72 14.06 14.02
C ASN A 59 19.86 13.21 15.29
N ASN A 60 20.47 12.02 15.18
CA ASN A 60 20.62 11.02 16.25
C ASN A 60 19.31 10.46 16.82
N LEU A 61 18.16 10.75 16.20
CA LEU A 61 16.87 10.19 16.56
C LEU A 61 16.48 9.09 15.56
N PRO A 62 15.89 7.98 16.02
CA PRO A 62 15.48 6.88 15.15
C PRO A 62 14.36 7.32 14.20
N VAL A 63 14.43 6.87 12.93
CA VAL A 63 13.32 7.00 11.99
C VAL A 63 12.34 5.86 12.25
N THR A 64 11.17 6.18 12.80
CA THR A 64 10.19 5.19 13.24
C THR A 64 8.94 5.15 12.38
N SER A 65 8.65 6.19 11.60
CA SER A 65 7.41 6.25 10.83
C SER A 65 7.59 6.86 9.45
N ILE A 66 6.88 6.30 8.47
CA ILE A 66 6.63 6.94 7.18
C ILE A 66 5.22 7.52 7.25
N GLY A 67 5.10 8.84 7.16
CA GLY A 67 3.84 9.56 7.26
C GLY A 67 2.95 9.39 6.05
N ASP A 68 1.72 9.89 6.18
CA ASP A 68 0.72 9.85 5.12
C ASP A 68 1.23 10.58 3.88
N SER A 69 1.04 9.95 2.71
CA SER A 69 1.46 10.48 1.40
C SER A 69 2.95 10.86 1.27
N ALA A 70 3.83 10.45 2.18
CA ALA A 70 5.22 10.94 2.24
C ALA A 70 6.03 10.74 0.94
N PHE A 71 5.73 9.67 0.19
CA PHE A 71 6.32 9.38 -1.10
C PHE A 71 5.26 9.26 -2.19
N ALA A 72 4.05 9.80 -1.99
CA ALA A 72 3.03 9.77 -3.02
C ALA A 72 3.55 10.40 -4.32
N TYR A 73 3.23 9.81 -5.46
CA TYR A 73 3.63 10.24 -6.80
C TYR A 73 5.14 10.17 -7.12
N CYS A 74 5.96 9.55 -6.28
CA CYS A 74 7.39 9.34 -6.54
C CYS A 74 7.62 8.23 -7.59
N SER A 75 7.13 8.45 -8.80
CA SER A 75 7.13 7.50 -9.92
C SER A 75 8.52 7.09 -10.42
N GLY A 76 9.55 7.89 -10.11
CA GLY A 76 10.95 7.58 -10.43
C GLY A 76 11.58 6.51 -9.53
N LEU A 77 10.99 6.23 -8.37
CA LEU A 77 11.51 5.22 -7.45
C LEU A 77 11.32 3.82 -8.02
N THR A 78 12.34 2.98 -7.91
CA THR A 78 12.38 1.62 -8.51
C THR A 78 12.35 0.50 -7.48
N SER A 79 12.90 0.77 -6.28
CA SER A 79 12.82 -0.09 -5.10
C SER A 79 12.97 0.76 -3.85
N MET A 80 12.59 0.22 -2.69
CA MET A 80 12.70 0.90 -1.41
C MET A 80 13.24 -0.03 -0.32
N THR A 81 14.07 0.52 0.56
CA THR A 81 14.56 -0.14 1.77
C THR A 81 14.19 0.72 2.98
N LEU A 82 13.37 0.17 3.87
CA LEU A 82 13.02 0.76 5.15
C LEU A 82 13.92 0.16 6.25
N PRO A 83 14.43 0.96 7.19
CA PRO A 83 15.21 0.43 8.30
C PRO A 83 14.31 -0.29 9.31
N ASN A 84 14.90 -1.23 10.06
CA ASN A 84 14.22 -1.97 11.12
C ASN A 84 13.69 -1.08 12.25
N SER A 85 14.07 0.20 12.33
CA SER A 85 13.49 1.14 13.29
C SER A 85 12.06 1.57 12.92
N VAL A 86 11.65 1.42 11.65
CA VAL A 86 10.31 1.80 11.20
C VAL A 86 9.27 0.83 11.76
N THR A 87 8.25 1.39 12.41
CA THR A 87 7.11 0.69 12.99
C THR A 87 5.80 0.93 12.25
N SER A 88 5.69 2.05 11.51
CA SER A 88 4.46 2.38 10.78
C SER A 88 4.70 2.97 9.39
N ILE A 89 3.79 2.63 8.47
CA ILE A 89 3.69 3.18 7.12
C ILE A 89 2.30 3.81 6.97
N GLY A 90 2.24 5.10 6.66
CA GLY A 90 1.02 5.87 6.58
C GLY A 90 0.13 5.56 5.37
N GLN A 91 -1.06 6.15 5.40
CA GLN A 91 -2.03 6.11 4.31
C GLN A 91 -1.48 6.82 3.07
N LYS A 92 -1.66 6.25 1.87
CA LYS A 92 -1.02 6.71 0.60
C LYS A 92 0.51 6.84 0.64
N ALA A 93 1.21 6.33 1.65
CA ALA A 93 2.63 6.64 1.83
C ALA A 93 3.46 6.46 0.56
N PHE A 94 3.16 5.48 -0.28
CA PHE A 94 3.79 5.20 -1.56
C PHE A 94 2.77 5.10 -2.72
N ALA A 95 1.60 5.74 -2.60
CA ALA A 95 0.63 5.75 -3.68
C ALA A 95 1.23 6.35 -4.96
N GLU A 96 0.87 5.83 -6.13
CA GLU A 96 1.35 6.33 -7.43
C GLU A 96 2.87 6.25 -7.64
N CYS A 97 3.59 5.47 -6.81
CA CYS A 97 4.99 5.11 -7.05
C CYS A 97 5.10 4.06 -8.16
N SER A 98 4.70 4.44 -9.38
CA SER A 98 4.55 3.54 -10.53
C SER A 98 5.86 2.92 -11.03
N GLY A 99 7.02 3.43 -10.61
CA GLY A 99 8.32 2.83 -10.88
C GLY A 99 8.68 1.66 -9.96
N LEU A 100 8.06 1.55 -8.78
CA LEU A 100 8.45 0.55 -7.77
C LEU A 100 8.21 -0.85 -8.30
N THR A 101 9.23 -1.71 -8.20
CA THR A 101 9.17 -3.11 -8.66
C THR A 101 9.12 -4.11 -7.51
N SER A 102 9.62 -3.72 -6.34
CA SER A 102 9.61 -4.50 -5.11
C SER A 102 9.58 -3.62 -3.87
N VAL A 103 8.90 -4.09 -2.83
CA VAL A 103 8.88 -3.47 -1.48
C VAL A 103 9.33 -4.51 -0.46
N ASN A 104 10.20 -4.11 0.48
CA ASN A 104 10.56 -4.91 1.64
C ASN A 104 9.97 -4.29 2.93
N ILE A 105 9.17 -5.07 3.65
CA ILE A 105 8.57 -4.70 4.93
C ILE A 105 9.47 -5.22 6.06
N PRO A 106 10.11 -4.33 6.85
CA PRO A 106 11.06 -4.74 7.89
C PRO A 106 10.35 -5.34 9.12
N ASN A 107 11.13 -5.94 10.02
CA ASN A 107 10.63 -6.74 11.14
C ASN A 107 9.72 -5.99 12.13
N ASN A 108 9.94 -4.69 12.35
CA ASN A 108 9.21 -3.93 13.36
C ASN A 108 7.97 -3.20 12.82
N VAL A 109 7.67 -3.28 11.51
CA VAL A 109 6.46 -2.67 10.96
C VAL A 109 5.23 -3.43 11.45
N THR A 110 4.41 -2.73 12.24
CA THR A 110 3.16 -3.24 12.83
C THR A 110 1.91 -2.59 12.25
N SER A 111 2.06 -1.52 11.46
CA SER A 111 0.93 -0.85 10.80
C SER A 111 1.30 -0.40 9.39
N ILE A 112 0.38 -0.66 8.45
CA ILE A 112 0.41 -0.18 7.07
C ILE A 112 -0.97 0.44 6.82
N GLY A 113 -0.99 1.74 6.55
CA GLY A 113 -2.22 2.49 6.32
C GLY A 113 -2.90 2.08 5.02
N ASP A 114 -4.19 2.40 4.94
CA ASP A 114 -4.99 2.08 3.76
C ASP A 114 -4.32 2.56 2.48
N TYR A 115 -4.36 1.70 1.46
CA TYR A 115 -3.91 2.01 0.10
C TYR A 115 -2.51 2.64 0.04
N ALA A 116 -1.63 2.28 0.99
CA ALA A 116 -0.25 2.77 1.05
C ALA A 116 0.55 2.54 -0.23
N PHE A 117 0.25 1.47 -0.98
CA PHE A 117 0.91 1.11 -2.25
C PHE A 117 -0.03 1.18 -3.46
N TRP A 118 -1.08 2.00 -3.36
CA TRP A 118 -2.07 2.16 -4.43
C TRP A 118 -1.44 2.59 -5.74
N HIS A 119 -1.87 1.97 -6.84
CA HIS A 119 -1.42 2.30 -8.19
C HIS A 119 0.12 2.23 -8.39
N CYS A 120 0.81 1.38 -7.63
CA CYS A 120 2.20 1.00 -7.91
C CYS A 120 2.26 0.01 -9.08
N THR A 121 2.02 0.49 -10.30
CA THR A 121 1.71 -0.33 -11.49
C THR A 121 2.81 -1.33 -11.90
N ARG A 122 4.07 -1.10 -11.53
CA ARG A 122 5.19 -2.01 -11.82
C ARG A 122 5.55 -2.92 -10.64
N LEU A 123 4.86 -2.82 -9.51
CA LEU A 123 5.20 -3.57 -8.31
C LEU A 123 4.88 -5.05 -8.55
N THR A 124 5.88 -5.91 -8.47
CA THR A 124 5.74 -7.35 -8.73
C THR A 124 5.74 -8.18 -7.45
N ARG A 125 6.27 -7.64 -6.35
CA ARG A 125 6.39 -8.37 -5.09
C ARG A 125 6.46 -7.44 -3.87
N PHE A 126 5.79 -7.87 -2.83
CA PHE A 126 6.14 -7.58 -1.45
C PHE A 126 7.09 -8.67 -0.93
N SER A 127 8.03 -8.25 -0.09
CA SER A 127 8.82 -9.13 0.76
C SER A 127 8.63 -8.65 2.18
N VAL A 128 8.61 -9.58 3.13
CA VAL A 128 8.41 -9.28 4.54
C VAL A 128 9.51 -10.00 5.30
N ASP A 129 10.20 -9.27 6.19
CA ASP A 129 11.22 -9.85 7.06
C ASP A 129 10.64 -11.04 7.85
N ILE A 130 11.38 -12.14 7.95
CA ILE A 130 10.91 -13.36 8.62
C ILE A 130 10.58 -13.13 10.10
N ALA A 131 11.28 -12.19 10.74
CA ALA A 131 11.07 -11.78 12.12
C ALA A 131 9.90 -10.80 12.28
N ASN A 132 9.27 -10.31 11.21
CA ASN A 132 8.05 -9.52 11.32
C ASN A 132 6.93 -10.36 11.93
N THR A 133 6.33 -9.87 13.01
CA THR A 133 5.29 -10.58 13.77
C THR A 133 3.86 -10.21 13.35
N THR A 134 3.69 -9.18 12.52
CA THR A 134 2.38 -8.63 12.12
C THR A 134 1.99 -9.01 10.69
N PHE A 135 2.95 -9.02 9.78
CA PHE A 135 2.75 -9.24 8.35
C PHE A 135 3.52 -10.48 7.88
N SER A 136 3.11 -10.98 6.72
CA SER A 136 3.86 -11.98 5.99
C SER A 136 3.68 -11.76 4.49
N SER A 137 4.55 -12.35 3.68
CA SER A 137 4.33 -12.42 2.24
C SER A 137 4.33 -13.86 1.78
N ASN A 138 3.44 -14.17 0.84
CA ASN A 138 3.38 -15.43 0.13
C ASN A 138 3.28 -15.14 -1.36
N ASP A 139 4.16 -15.73 -2.16
CA ASP A 139 4.26 -15.50 -3.61
C ASP A 139 4.30 -13.99 -4.00
N GLY A 140 4.94 -13.17 -3.16
CA GLY A 140 5.05 -11.72 -3.37
C GLY A 140 3.78 -10.92 -3.05
N VAL A 141 2.72 -11.55 -2.56
CA VAL A 141 1.49 -10.88 -2.10
C VAL A 141 1.61 -10.59 -0.60
N LEU A 142 1.07 -9.45 -0.14
CA LEU A 142 1.14 -9.04 1.26
C LEU A 142 -0.09 -9.52 2.04
N PHE A 143 0.17 -10.13 3.19
CA PHE A 143 -0.84 -10.65 4.10
C PHE A 143 -0.56 -10.21 5.54
N ASN A 144 -1.54 -10.40 6.42
CA ASN A 144 -1.26 -10.49 7.85
C ASN A 144 -0.37 -11.73 8.16
N LYS A 145 0.19 -11.80 9.37
CA LYS A 145 1.13 -12.87 9.75
C LYS A 145 0.53 -14.27 9.60
N ALA A 146 -0.75 -14.42 9.93
CA ALA A 146 -1.46 -15.69 9.86
C ALA A 146 -1.92 -16.07 8.43
N GLN A 147 -1.75 -15.19 7.44
CA GLN A 147 -2.25 -15.34 6.08
C GLN A 147 -3.77 -15.58 6.00
N THR A 148 -4.53 -15.00 6.93
CA THR A 148 -5.99 -15.01 6.94
C THR A 148 -6.59 -13.76 6.29
N SER A 149 -5.80 -12.71 6.10
CA SER A 149 -6.20 -11.48 5.41
C SER A 149 -5.21 -11.14 4.31
N LEU A 150 -5.68 -11.03 3.06
CA LEU A 150 -4.91 -10.50 1.94
C LEU A 150 -5.00 -8.97 1.98
N LEU A 151 -3.86 -8.30 2.18
CA LEU A 151 -3.83 -6.87 2.45
C LEU A 151 -3.49 -6.05 1.21
N SER A 152 -2.57 -6.54 0.37
CA SER A 152 -2.21 -5.85 -0.87
C SER A 152 -1.63 -6.83 -1.88
N PHE A 153 -2.20 -6.80 -3.08
CA PHE A 153 -1.73 -7.49 -4.25
C PHE A 153 -0.85 -6.55 -5.09
N PRO A 154 0.35 -6.99 -5.51
CA PRO A 154 1.25 -6.15 -6.29
C PRO A 154 0.73 -6.00 -7.74
N ASN A 155 0.31 -4.79 -8.15
CA ASN A 155 -0.36 -4.54 -9.43
C ASN A 155 0.42 -5.05 -10.67
N GLY A 156 1.75 -4.99 -10.65
CA GLY A 156 2.63 -5.50 -11.72
C GLY A 156 2.73 -7.02 -11.78
N LYS A 157 2.19 -7.76 -10.80
CA LYS A 157 2.02 -9.23 -10.84
C LYS A 157 0.72 -9.65 -11.52
N ALA A 158 -0.19 -8.70 -11.77
CA ALA A 158 -1.57 -8.99 -12.13
C ALA A 158 -1.70 -9.75 -13.46
N ARG A 159 -2.24 -10.98 -13.38
CA ARG A 159 -2.62 -11.91 -14.45
C ARG A 159 -3.80 -12.76 -13.95
N GLY A 160 -3.62 -14.07 -13.79
CA GLY A 160 -4.48 -14.90 -12.94
C GLY A 160 -3.89 -15.03 -11.54
N TYR A 161 -4.74 -15.07 -10.50
CA TYR A 161 -4.28 -15.34 -9.13
C TYR A 161 -5.24 -16.25 -8.36
N THR A 162 -4.69 -17.26 -7.69
CA THR A 162 -5.43 -18.14 -6.78
C THR A 162 -5.10 -17.74 -5.35
N ILE A 163 -6.11 -17.27 -4.62
CA ILE A 163 -5.95 -16.86 -3.23
C ILE A 163 -5.76 -18.12 -2.35
N PRO A 164 -4.78 -18.16 -1.43
CA PRO A 164 -4.56 -19.33 -0.56
C PRO A 164 -5.74 -19.68 0.34
N ASN A 165 -5.97 -20.98 0.58
CA ASN A 165 -7.08 -21.51 1.40
C ASN A 165 -7.11 -21.04 2.87
N SER A 166 -6.04 -20.42 3.38
CA SER A 166 -6.02 -19.83 4.72
C SER A 166 -6.75 -18.49 4.77
N VAL A 167 -6.94 -17.83 3.63
CA VAL A 167 -7.49 -16.47 3.56
C VAL A 167 -8.98 -16.50 3.83
N THR A 168 -9.42 -15.75 4.83
CA THR A 168 -10.83 -15.57 5.19
C THR A 168 -11.36 -14.19 4.81
N SER A 169 -10.48 -13.23 4.55
CA SER A 169 -10.86 -11.86 4.23
C SER A 169 -9.97 -11.25 3.15
N ILE A 170 -10.58 -10.54 2.21
CA ILE A 170 -9.88 -9.69 1.25
C ILE A 170 -9.96 -8.26 1.78
N GLY A 171 -8.81 -7.66 2.10
CA GLY A 171 -8.73 -6.33 2.68
C GLY A 171 -9.22 -5.24 1.74
N SER A 172 -9.55 -4.09 2.32
CA SER A 172 -9.89 -2.90 1.54
C SER A 172 -8.75 -2.54 0.60
N TRP A 173 -9.07 -2.17 -0.64
CA TRP A 173 -8.10 -1.81 -1.69
C TRP A 173 -7.11 -2.90 -2.12
N ALA A 174 -7.26 -4.15 -1.66
CA ALA A 174 -6.24 -5.17 -1.80
C ALA A 174 -5.81 -5.45 -3.26
N PHE A 175 -6.74 -5.41 -4.21
CA PHE A 175 -6.49 -5.55 -5.66
C PHE A 175 -6.80 -4.25 -6.43
N ALA A 176 -6.97 -3.11 -5.77
CA ALA A 176 -7.38 -1.88 -6.45
C ALA A 176 -6.41 -1.49 -7.59
N ASN A 177 -6.97 -1.13 -8.75
CA ASN A 177 -6.27 -0.84 -10.00
C ASN A 177 -5.39 -1.96 -10.56
N CYS A 178 -5.66 -3.23 -10.23
CA CYS A 178 -4.98 -4.35 -10.86
C CYS A 178 -5.51 -4.57 -12.29
N ASN A 179 -5.22 -3.64 -13.20
CA ASN A 179 -5.73 -3.67 -14.58
C ASN A 179 -5.27 -4.90 -15.39
N GLY A 180 -4.14 -5.52 -15.01
CA GLY A 180 -3.68 -6.78 -15.62
C GLY A 180 -4.35 -8.04 -15.06
N LEU A 181 -5.14 -7.94 -14.00
CA LEU A 181 -5.77 -9.09 -13.35
C LEU A 181 -6.95 -9.55 -14.20
N THR A 182 -6.82 -10.67 -14.89
CA THR A 182 -7.86 -11.22 -15.77
C THR A 182 -8.81 -12.15 -15.05
N SER A 183 -8.32 -12.84 -14.02
CA SER A 183 -9.10 -13.80 -13.23
C SER A 183 -8.57 -13.91 -11.81
N VAL A 184 -9.47 -14.08 -10.85
CA VAL A 184 -9.13 -14.37 -9.45
C VAL A 184 -9.97 -15.52 -8.93
N THR A 185 -9.31 -16.51 -8.30
CA THR A 185 -9.99 -17.64 -7.65
C THR A 185 -10.00 -17.41 -6.15
N LEU A 186 -11.20 -17.29 -5.58
CA LEU A 186 -11.42 -17.16 -4.15
C LEU A 186 -11.64 -18.55 -3.54
N PRO A 187 -10.96 -18.93 -2.45
CA PRO A 187 -11.22 -20.17 -1.76
C PRO A 187 -12.49 -20.08 -0.90
N ASN A 188 -13.11 -21.24 -0.61
CA ASN A 188 -14.31 -21.36 0.22
C ASN A 188 -14.12 -20.91 1.69
N SER A 189 -12.92 -20.47 2.07
CA SER A 189 -12.64 -19.87 3.37
C SER A 189 -12.97 -18.36 3.39
N VAL A 190 -13.06 -17.69 2.24
CA VAL A 190 -13.32 -16.25 2.16
C VAL A 190 -14.76 -15.95 2.56
N THR A 191 -14.94 -15.14 3.60
CA THR A 191 -16.25 -14.71 4.10
C THR A 191 -16.54 -13.24 3.82
N SER A 192 -15.52 -12.43 3.54
CA SER A 192 -15.66 -10.98 3.39
C SER A 192 -14.75 -10.39 2.32
N ILE A 193 -15.32 -9.46 1.56
CA ILE A 193 -14.63 -8.67 0.55
C ILE A 193 -14.69 -7.19 0.98
N GLY A 194 -13.55 -6.60 1.25
CA GLY A 194 -13.43 -5.23 1.75
C GLY A 194 -13.84 -4.15 0.75
N SER A 195 -14.00 -2.93 1.25
CA SER A 195 -14.33 -1.78 0.41
C SER A 195 -13.23 -1.52 -0.61
N TRP A 196 -13.61 -1.20 -1.85
CA TRP A 196 -12.68 -0.97 -2.97
C TRP A 196 -11.74 -2.15 -3.30
N ALA A 197 -11.99 -3.37 -2.78
CA ALA A 197 -11.06 -4.49 -2.89
C ALA A 197 -10.59 -4.77 -4.34
N PHE A 198 -11.50 -4.75 -5.31
CA PHE A 198 -11.24 -4.94 -6.74
C PHE A 198 -11.54 -3.68 -7.57
N ALA A 199 -11.66 -2.51 -6.94
CA ALA A 199 -12.01 -1.28 -7.66
C ALA A 199 -11.02 -0.98 -8.79
N ASN A 200 -11.54 -0.61 -9.95
CA ASN A 200 -10.79 -0.35 -11.18
C ASN A 200 -9.97 -1.55 -11.68
N CYS A 201 -10.34 -2.80 -11.40
CA CYS A 201 -9.75 -3.96 -12.07
C CYS A 201 -10.35 -4.12 -13.48
N THR A 202 -9.98 -3.23 -14.41
CA THR A 202 -10.61 -3.17 -15.74
C THR A 202 -10.38 -4.41 -16.60
N GLY A 203 -9.30 -5.16 -16.36
CA GLY A 203 -9.01 -6.42 -17.04
C GLY A 203 -9.74 -7.65 -16.47
N LEU A 204 -10.40 -7.53 -15.31
CA LEU A 204 -11.01 -8.66 -14.62
C LEU A 204 -12.30 -9.07 -15.33
N THR A 205 -12.29 -10.22 -16.00
CA THR A 205 -13.42 -10.65 -16.84
C THR A 205 -14.44 -11.51 -16.11
N SER A 206 -13.99 -12.24 -15.08
CA SER A 206 -14.82 -13.16 -14.32
C SER A 206 -14.36 -13.27 -12.87
N VAL A 207 -15.32 -13.31 -11.95
CA VAL A 207 -15.11 -13.62 -10.53
C VAL A 207 -16.20 -14.59 -10.10
N THR A 208 -15.79 -15.73 -9.51
CA THR A 208 -16.72 -16.63 -8.83
C THR A 208 -16.58 -16.40 -7.34
N LEU A 209 -17.67 -15.92 -6.72
CA LEU A 209 -17.75 -15.78 -5.27
C LEU A 209 -18.11 -17.14 -4.67
N PRO A 210 -17.39 -17.63 -3.64
CA PRO A 210 -17.77 -18.87 -2.97
C PRO A 210 -18.98 -18.65 -2.04
N ASP A 211 -19.75 -19.72 -1.78
CA ASP A 211 -20.93 -19.72 -0.90
C ASP A 211 -20.62 -19.37 0.58
N SER A 212 -19.35 -19.16 0.91
CA SER A 212 -18.91 -18.67 2.21
C SER A 212 -18.97 -17.14 2.32
N VAL A 213 -19.04 -16.41 1.21
CA VAL A 213 -19.04 -14.94 1.23
C VAL A 213 -20.34 -14.43 1.82
N THR A 214 -20.24 -13.66 2.89
CA THR A 214 -21.39 -13.05 3.57
C THR A 214 -21.49 -11.55 3.34
N SER A 215 -20.38 -10.88 3.01
CA SER A 215 -20.35 -9.42 2.82
C SER A 215 -19.45 -8.96 1.68
N ILE A 216 -19.97 -7.99 0.92
CA ILE A 216 -19.27 -7.27 -0.16
C ILE A 216 -19.23 -5.79 0.22
N GLY A 217 -18.04 -5.22 0.37
CA GLY A 217 -17.85 -3.84 0.81
C GLY A 217 -18.27 -2.79 -0.23
N SER A 218 -18.38 -1.54 0.22
CA SER A 218 -18.69 -0.41 -0.66
C SER A 218 -17.62 -0.27 -1.76
N TRP A 219 -18.06 -0.01 -2.98
CA TRP A 219 -17.18 0.12 -4.16
C TRP A 219 -16.31 -1.11 -4.46
N ALA A 220 -16.59 -2.28 -3.89
CA ALA A 220 -15.71 -3.46 -3.96
C ALA A 220 -15.30 -3.84 -5.40
N PHE A 221 -16.21 -3.76 -6.36
CA PHE A 221 -15.98 -4.04 -7.78
C PHE A 221 -16.20 -2.81 -8.67
N ALA A 222 -16.23 -1.60 -8.11
CA ALA A 222 -16.50 -0.40 -8.88
C ALA A 222 -15.51 -0.23 -10.06
N ASN A 223 -16.00 0.19 -11.22
CA ASN A 223 -15.25 0.35 -12.47
C ASN A 223 -14.58 -0.94 -12.99
N CYS A 224 -15.04 -2.14 -12.60
CA CYS A 224 -14.62 -3.39 -13.25
C CYS A 224 -15.29 -3.52 -14.62
N THR A 225 -14.87 -2.71 -15.59
CA THR A 225 -15.53 -2.62 -16.91
C THR A 225 -15.37 -3.88 -17.75
N GLY A 226 -14.36 -4.70 -17.51
CA GLY A 226 -14.17 -6.00 -18.17
C GLY A 226 -15.03 -7.12 -17.60
N LEU A 227 -15.63 -6.95 -16.41
CA LEU A 227 -16.38 -8.00 -15.73
C LEU A 227 -17.70 -8.22 -16.47
N THR A 228 -17.86 -9.38 -17.12
CA THR A 228 -19.03 -9.63 -17.98
C THR A 228 -20.19 -10.29 -17.27
N SER A 229 -19.89 -11.12 -16.28
CA SER A 229 -20.86 -11.86 -15.47
C SER A 229 -20.37 -12.03 -14.04
N MET A 230 -21.33 -12.16 -13.13
CA MET A 230 -21.08 -12.46 -11.73
C MET A 230 -22.22 -13.29 -11.16
N THR A 231 -21.87 -14.26 -10.30
CA THR A 231 -22.83 -14.96 -9.45
C THR A 231 -22.69 -14.43 -8.04
N ILE A 232 -23.79 -13.97 -7.44
CA ILE A 232 -23.85 -13.52 -6.05
C ILE A 232 -24.48 -14.66 -5.24
N PRO A 233 -23.73 -15.35 -4.36
CA PRO A 233 -24.26 -16.45 -3.58
C PRO A 233 -25.36 -16.00 -2.62
N ASP A 234 -26.32 -16.90 -2.34
CA ASP A 234 -27.42 -16.67 -1.38
C ASP A 234 -26.92 -16.35 0.04
N SER A 235 -25.67 -16.72 0.36
CA SER A 235 -25.01 -16.41 1.62
C SER A 235 -24.72 -14.92 1.82
N VAL A 236 -24.71 -14.11 0.75
CA VAL A 236 -24.42 -12.68 0.81
C VAL A 236 -25.58 -11.94 1.46
N THR A 237 -25.36 -11.47 2.69
CA THR A 237 -26.36 -10.73 3.48
C THR A 237 -26.14 -9.22 3.46
N SER A 238 -25.00 -8.75 2.96
CA SER A 238 -24.66 -7.33 2.87
C SER A 238 -23.88 -7.00 1.61
N ILE A 239 -24.38 -6.02 0.84
CA ILE A 239 -23.70 -5.41 -0.31
C ILE A 239 -23.61 -3.91 -0.04
N GLY A 240 -22.39 -3.40 0.04
CA GLY A 240 -22.13 -2.00 0.32
C GLY A 240 -22.45 -1.10 -0.86
N ASP A 241 -22.66 0.19 -0.56
CA ASP A 241 -22.97 1.22 -1.55
C ASP A 241 -21.99 1.18 -2.72
N TYR A 242 -22.54 1.28 -3.94
CA TYR A 242 -21.76 1.37 -5.18
C TYR A 242 -20.83 0.16 -5.44
N ALA A 243 -21.07 -1.00 -4.80
CA ALA A 243 -20.23 -2.19 -4.96
C ALA A 243 -19.95 -2.56 -6.44
N PHE A 244 -20.93 -2.37 -7.33
CA PHE A 244 -20.82 -2.64 -8.77
C PHE A 244 -20.94 -1.38 -9.64
N TYR A 245 -20.67 -0.20 -9.07
CA TYR A 245 -20.77 1.06 -9.81
C TYR A 245 -19.91 1.05 -11.06
N ASN A 246 -20.48 1.47 -12.20
CA ASN A 246 -19.78 1.57 -13.49
C ASN A 246 -19.10 0.26 -13.96
N CYS A 247 -19.66 -0.90 -13.59
CA CYS A 247 -19.31 -2.18 -14.21
C CYS A 247 -20.01 -2.30 -15.57
N THR A 248 -19.58 -1.53 -16.56
CA THR A 248 -20.29 -1.40 -17.85
C THR A 248 -20.31 -2.68 -18.70
N GLY A 249 -19.39 -3.61 -18.46
CA GLY A 249 -19.38 -4.93 -19.09
C GLY A 249 -20.36 -5.92 -18.46
N LEU A 250 -20.86 -5.64 -17.24
CA LEU A 250 -21.65 -6.59 -16.46
C LEU A 250 -23.06 -6.69 -17.06
N THR A 251 -23.29 -7.74 -17.83
CA THR A 251 -24.55 -7.97 -18.55
C THR A 251 -25.44 -9.01 -17.88
N SER A 252 -24.88 -9.82 -16.96
CA SER A 252 -25.62 -10.85 -16.22
C SER A 252 -25.16 -10.90 -14.76
N VAL A 253 -26.13 -10.82 -13.85
CA VAL A 253 -25.96 -11.08 -12.41
C VAL A 253 -26.98 -12.14 -12.03
N THR A 254 -26.50 -13.27 -11.48
CA THR A 254 -27.33 -14.41 -11.06
C THR A 254 -27.19 -14.67 -9.57
#